data_AF-A0A2N6G9C0-F1
#
_entry.id   AF-A0A2N6G9C0-F1
#
_cell.length_a   1.000
_cell.length_b   1.000
_cell.length_c   1.000
_cell.angle_alpha   90.00
_cell.angle_beta   90.00
_cell.angle_gamma   90.00
#
_symmetry.space_group_name_H-M   'P 1'
#
loop_
_entity.id
_entity.type
_entity.pdbx_description
1 polymer ?
#
loop_
_entity_poly.entity_id
_entity_poly.type
_entity_poly.pdbx_seq_one_letter_code
_entity_poly.pdbx_strand_id
1 'polypeptide(L)'
;MTVLDNIKIVVEPAVISELTENTLPLLHEIRHALIRLAESGESTILDLQAIPFGPGDEDRLLSFLGTGEVSATVNALGETKIFETQYPAVWLVEHKNPELSRVALQIEVTQVPTILMTQNADILDSIALIGETLEQSNAEF
;
A
#
# COMPACT_ATOMS: atom_id res chain seq x y z
N MET A 1 -9.34 46.96 -34.42
CA MET A 1 -8.35 46.18 -33.65
C MET A 1 -8.75 46.28 -32.19
N THR A 2 -9.59 45.35 -31.73
CA THR A 2 -9.91 45.18 -30.31
C THR A 2 -10.22 43.71 -30.10
N VAL A 3 -9.15 42.93 -29.92
CA VAL A 3 -9.18 41.52 -29.53
C VAL A 3 -8.52 41.46 -28.17
N LEU A 4 -9.34 41.34 -27.13
CA LEU A 4 -8.98 40.85 -25.81
C LEU A 4 -10.20 40.03 -25.37
N ASP A 5 -10.39 38.88 -26.02
CA ASP A 5 -9.95 37.57 -25.54
C ASP A 5 -10.75 37.11 -24.33
N ASN A 6 -11.66 36.18 -24.65
CA ASN A 6 -12.35 35.29 -23.75
C ASN A 6 -11.36 34.61 -22.80
N ILE A 7 -11.37 35.01 -21.53
CA ILE A 7 -10.76 34.21 -20.47
C ILE A 7 -11.70 33.02 -20.24
N LYS A 8 -11.37 31.87 -20.84
CA LYS A 8 -11.91 30.59 -20.40
C LYS A 8 -11.38 30.35 -18.99
N ILE A 9 -12.25 30.52 -17.99
CA ILE A 9 -12.00 30.04 -16.64
C ILE A 9 -12.00 28.51 -16.75
N VAL A 10 -10.79 27.94 -16.84
CA VAL A 10 -10.58 26.51 -16.63
C VAL A 10 -10.75 26.31 -15.13
N VAL A 11 -11.84 25.67 -14.74
CA VAL A 11 -12.06 25.26 -13.36
C VAL A 11 -11.02 24.19 -13.08
N GLU A 12 -9.89 24.56 -12.48
CA GLU A 12 -8.99 23.58 -11.88
C GLU A 12 -9.83 22.77 -10.88
N PRO A 13 -9.82 21.43 -10.95
CA PRO A 13 -10.65 20.64 -10.07
C PRO A 13 -10.21 20.94 -8.63
N ALA A 14 -11.18 21.24 -7.77
CA ALA A 14 -11.01 21.65 -6.37
C ALA A 14 -10.07 20.76 -5.52
N VAL A 15 -9.72 19.58 -6.02
CA VAL A 15 -8.82 18.58 -5.43
C VAL A 15 -7.39 19.10 -5.22
N ILE A 16 -6.88 19.98 -6.10
CA ILE A 16 -5.47 20.45 -6.00
C ILE A 16 -5.29 21.43 -4.83
N SER A 17 -6.35 22.15 -4.44
CA SER A 17 -6.28 23.21 -3.43
C SER A 17 -6.07 22.72 -1.99
N GLU A 18 -6.16 21.42 -1.73
CA GLU A 18 -6.05 20.81 -0.39
C GLU A 18 -4.77 19.98 -0.18
N LEU A 19 -3.94 19.82 -1.21
CA LEU A 19 -2.67 19.10 -1.12
C LEU A 19 -1.64 20.00 -0.41
N THR A 20 -1.12 19.54 0.74
CA THR A 20 -0.13 20.31 1.51
C THR A 20 1.25 20.24 0.88
N GLU A 21 2.20 21.06 1.36
CA GLU A 21 3.57 21.13 0.85
C GLU A 21 4.26 19.75 0.80
N ASN A 22 3.87 18.81 1.67
CA ASN A 22 4.45 17.47 1.76
C ASN A 22 3.62 16.39 1.04
N THR A 23 2.33 16.61 0.76
CA THR A 23 1.49 15.63 0.06
C THR A 23 1.81 15.56 -1.43
N LEU A 24 2.04 16.70 -2.09
CA LEU A 24 2.28 16.74 -3.53
C LEU A 24 3.59 16.02 -3.94
N PRO A 25 4.75 16.21 -3.27
CA PRO A 25 5.96 15.45 -3.54
C PRO A 25 5.77 13.94 -3.40
N LEU A 26 5.00 13.51 -2.40
CA LEU A 26 4.72 12.09 -2.19
C LEU A 26 3.91 11.49 -3.35
N LEU A 27 2.91 12.20 -3.87
CA LEU A 27 2.16 11.76 -5.06
C LEU A 27 3.05 11.65 -6.30
N HIS A 28 3.98 12.59 -6.47
CA HIS A 28 5.00 12.48 -7.51
C HIS A 28 5.87 11.24 -7.32
N GLU A 29 6.31 10.95 -6.09
CA GLU A 29 7.11 9.75 -5.83
C GLU A 29 6.31 8.46 -6.10
N ILE A 30 5.05 8.38 -5.68
CA ILE A 30 4.17 7.24 -5.99
C ILE A 30 4.03 7.06 -7.51
N ARG A 31 3.82 8.14 -8.25
CA ARG A 31 3.75 8.09 -9.72
C ARG A 31 5.05 7.57 -10.33
N HIS A 32 6.21 8.04 -9.84
CA HIS A 32 7.51 7.58 -10.33
C HIS A 32 7.75 6.11 -9.98
N ALA A 33 7.36 5.67 -8.78
CA ALA A 33 7.40 4.27 -8.36
C ALA A 33 6.51 3.37 -9.24
N LEU A 34 5.31 3.83 -9.60
CA LEU A 34 4.43 3.10 -10.53
C LEU A 34 5.05 2.95 -11.92
N ILE A 35 5.72 3.99 -12.43
CA ILE A 35 6.46 3.91 -13.70
C ILE A 35 7.56 2.84 -13.61
N ARG A 36 8.37 2.86 -12.53
CA ARG A 36 9.40 1.84 -12.30
C ARG A 36 8.81 0.44 -12.22
N LEU A 37 7.73 0.26 -11.46
CA LEU A 37 7.04 -1.03 -11.34
C LEU A 37 6.56 -1.53 -12.71
N ALA A 38 5.99 -0.65 -13.55
CA ALA A 38 5.51 -1.02 -14.87
C ALA A 38 6.64 -1.35 -15.86
N GLU A 39 7.78 -0.66 -15.78
CA GLU A 39 8.89 -0.82 -16.72
C GLU A 39 9.84 -1.97 -16.35
N SER A 40 10.10 -2.20 -15.06
CA SER A 40 11.12 -3.15 -14.58
C SER A 40 10.59 -4.20 -13.60
N GLY A 41 9.36 -4.06 -13.09
CA GLY A 41 8.85 -4.87 -11.99
C GLY A 41 9.44 -4.49 -10.62
N GLU A 42 10.22 -3.41 -10.53
CA GLU A 42 10.83 -2.96 -9.29
C GLU A 42 9.79 -2.37 -8.33
N SER A 43 9.66 -2.97 -7.15
CA SER A 43 8.78 -2.49 -6.09
C SER A 43 9.44 -1.35 -5.30
N THR A 44 8.64 -0.40 -4.82
CA THR A 44 9.12 0.72 -3.98
C THR A 44 8.35 0.76 -2.67
N ILE A 45 9.03 1.05 -1.56
CA ILE A 45 8.43 1.26 -0.24
C ILE A 45 8.69 2.71 0.18
N LEU A 46 7.64 3.41 0.58
CA LEU A 46 7.68 4.78 1.08
C LEU A 46 7.22 4.79 2.54
N ASP A 47 8.10 5.18 3.45
CA ASP A 47 7.77 5.27 4.87
C ASP A 47 7.08 6.60 5.18
N LEU A 48 5.80 6.53 5.56
CA LEU A 48 5.01 7.71 5.90
C LEU A 48 5.36 8.27 7.28
N GLN A 49 5.87 7.45 8.21
CA GLN A 49 6.29 7.96 9.52
C GLN A 49 7.55 8.81 9.45
N ALA A 50 8.36 8.65 8.40
CA ALA A 50 9.55 9.45 8.15
C ALA A 50 9.23 10.85 7.59
N ILE A 51 7.98 11.11 7.20
CA ILE A 51 7.54 12.37 6.59
C ILE A 51 6.99 13.29 7.69
N PRO A 52 7.44 14.56 7.78
CA PRO A 52 6.89 15.52 8.72
C PRO A 52 5.50 15.98 8.24
N PHE A 53 4.45 15.23 8.60
CA PHE A 53 3.08 15.64 8.33
C PHE A 53 2.63 16.76 9.27
N GLY A 54 1.97 17.78 8.71
CA GLY A 54 1.23 18.75 9.49
C GLY A 54 -0.05 18.15 10.08
N PRO A 55 -0.72 18.87 11.01
CA PRO A 55 -2.00 18.42 11.56
C PRO A 55 -3.05 18.18 10.46
N GLY A 56 -3.52 16.93 10.33
CA GLY A 56 -4.53 16.51 9.36
C GLY A 56 -4.00 16.18 7.96
N ASP A 57 -2.69 16.28 7.72
CA ASP A 57 -2.12 15.99 6.40
C ASP A 57 -2.14 14.49 6.07
N GLU A 58 -1.89 13.64 7.08
CA GLU A 58 -2.01 12.19 6.95
C GLU A 58 -3.46 11.82 6.56
N ASP A 59 -4.46 12.33 7.28
CA ASP A 59 -5.87 12.02 7.00
C ASP A 59 -6.29 12.45 5.59
N ARG A 60 -5.82 13.61 5.13
CA ARG A 60 -6.06 14.08 3.75
C ARG A 60 -5.38 13.18 2.73
N LEU A 61 -4.12 12.80 2.96
CA LEU A 61 -3.40 11.86 2.10
C LEU A 61 -4.14 10.53 2.02
N LEU A 62 -4.52 9.96 3.16
CA LEU A 62 -5.24 8.69 3.22
C LEU A 62 -6.62 8.78 2.52
N SER A 63 -7.33 9.89 2.70
CA SER A 63 -8.58 10.15 1.98
C SER A 63 -8.36 10.30 0.47
N PHE A 64 -7.24 10.89 0.04
CA PHE A 64 -6.90 11.06 -1.36
C PHE A 64 -6.50 9.74 -2.03
N LEU A 65 -5.75 8.89 -1.31
CA LEU A 65 -5.42 7.54 -1.76
C LEU A 65 -6.68 6.68 -1.83
N GLY A 66 -7.65 6.89 -0.93
CA GLY A 66 -8.89 6.14 -0.90
C GLY A 66 -8.67 4.65 -0.66
N THR A 67 -9.70 3.86 -0.96
CA THR A 67 -9.70 2.41 -0.76
C THR A 67 -10.00 1.69 -2.06
N GLY A 68 -9.18 0.70 -2.38
CA GLY A 68 -9.33 -0.18 -3.53
C GLY A 68 -10.15 -1.42 -3.20
N GLU A 69 -9.89 -2.48 -3.96
CA GLU A 69 -10.69 -3.71 -3.96
C GLU A 69 -10.17 -4.74 -2.96
N VAL A 70 -8.86 -4.71 -2.67
CA VAL A 70 -8.19 -5.76 -1.89
C VAL A 70 -7.79 -5.26 -0.51
N SER A 71 -8.09 -6.06 0.51
CA SER A 71 -7.61 -5.85 1.87
C SER A 71 -7.24 -7.18 2.52
N ALA A 72 -6.23 -7.16 3.39
CA ALA A 72 -5.77 -8.32 4.13
C ALA A 72 -5.32 -7.93 5.54
N THR A 73 -5.41 -8.88 6.47
CA THR A 73 -4.87 -8.74 7.82
C THR A 73 -3.93 -9.91 8.08
N VAL A 74 -2.69 -9.59 8.49
CA VAL A 74 -1.68 -10.57 8.87
C VAL A 74 -1.45 -10.47 10.37
N ASN A 75 -1.65 -11.58 11.08
CA ASN A 75 -1.44 -11.68 12.52
C ASN A 75 -0.11 -12.41 12.79
N ALA A 76 0.99 -11.66 12.80
CA ALA A 76 2.33 -12.19 13.03
C ALA A 76 3.12 -11.19 13.89
N LEU A 77 3.36 -11.56 15.16
CA LEU A 77 4.05 -10.71 16.15
C LEU A 77 3.41 -9.31 16.31
N GLY A 78 2.11 -9.19 16.05
CA GLY A 78 1.40 -7.94 15.90
C GLY A 78 0.39 -8.01 14.76
N GLU A 79 -0.55 -7.07 14.73
CA GLU A 79 -1.52 -6.95 13.62
C GLU A 79 -0.91 -6.09 12.52
N THR A 80 -0.85 -6.62 11.30
CA THR A 80 -0.56 -5.82 10.10
C THR A 80 -1.80 -5.75 9.24
N LYS A 81 -2.27 -4.53 8.97
CA LYS A 81 -3.35 -4.28 8.03
C LYS A 81 -2.77 -3.83 6.71
N ILE A 82 -3.19 -4.47 5.64
CA ILE A 82 -2.77 -4.18 4.28
C ILE A 82 -4.02 -3.87 3.47
N PHE A 83 -4.02 -2.78 2.72
CA PHE A 83 -5.12 -2.47 1.81
C PHE A 83 -4.61 -1.80 0.54
N GLU A 84 -5.17 -2.20 -0.58
CA GLU A 84 -4.97 -1.51 -1.84
C GLU A 84 -5.70 -0.16 -1.77
N THR A 85 -5.10 0.87 -2.32
CA THR A 85 -5.72 2.19 -2.47
C THR A 85 -6.63 2.20 -3.70
N GLN A 86 -7.30 3.31 -4.00
CA GLN A 86 -8.06 3.44 -5.25
C GLN A 86 -7.17 3.37 -6.51
N TYR A 87 -5.85 3.46 -6.32
CA TYR A 87 -4.85 3.31 -7.36
C TYR A 87 -4.28 1.88 -7.30
N PRO A 88 -4.52 1.04 -8.33
CA PRO A 88 -4.00 -0.32 -8.34
C PRO A 88 -2.49 -0.39 -8.19
N ALA A 89 -2.01 -1.44 -7.52
CA ALA A 89 -0.60 -1.64 -7.17
C ALA A 89 -0.01 -0.59 -6.20
N VAL A 90 -0.82 0.29 -5.62
CA VAL A 90 -0.44 1.16 -4.51
C VAL A 90 -1.16 0.66 -3.26
N TRP A 91 -0.38 0.22 -2.28
CA TRP A 91 -0.85 -0.44 -1.07
C TRP A 91 -0.49 0.39 0.15
N LEU A 92 -1.39 0.51 1.11
CA LEU A 92 -1.08 0.99 2.44
C LEU A 92 -0.85 -0.20 3.38
N VAL A 93 0.26 -0.16 4.10
CA VAL A 93 0.67 -1.17 5.09
C VAL A 93 0.81 -0.51 6.44
N GLU A 94 -0.09 -0.85 7.35
CA GLU A 94 -0.07 -0.41 8.75
C GLU A 94 0.36 -1.59 9.62
N HIS A 95 1.49 -1.47 10.31
CA HIS A 95 1.93 -2.45 11.28
C HIS A 95 1.70 -1.96 12.70
N LYS A 96 1.10 -2.80 13.54
CA LYS A 96 0.93 -2.60 14.97
C LYS A 96 1.66 -3.67 15.75
N ASN A 97 2.24 -3.28 16.87
CA ASN A 97 2.80 -4.23 17.83
C ASN A 97 1.67 -4.99 18.58
N PRO A 98 2.01 -6.01 19.39
CA PRO A 98 1.03 -6.73 20.21
C PRO A 98 0.23 -5.84 21.18
N GLU A 99 0.78 -4.68 21.56
CA GLU A 99 0.11 -3.68 22.38
C GLU A 99 -0.81 -2.73 21.60
N LEU A 100 -1.10 -3.05 20.32
CA LEU A 100 -1.97 -2.29 19.40
C LEU A 100 -1.48 -0.87 19.07
N SER A 101 -0.22 -0.56 19.38
CA SER A 101 0.41 0.71 19.02
C SER A 101 0.92 0.63 17.57
N ARG A 102 0.59 1.63 16.75
CA ARG A 102 1.08 1.75 15.37
C ARG A 102 2.60 1.97 15.40
N VAL A 103 3.35 1.03 14.84
CA VAL A 103 4.81 1.06 14.79
C VAL A 103 5.35 1.38 13.40
N ALA A 104 4.56 1.16 12.34
CA ALA A 104 4.91 1.58 10.99
C ALA A 104 3.65 1.92 10.19
N LEU A 105 3.80 2.87 9.26
CA LEU A 105 2.81 3.19 8.24
C LEU A 105 3.55 3.43 6.92
N GLN A 106 3.30 2.61 5.92
CA GLN A 106 4.07 2.59 4.68
C GLN A 106 3.14 2.55 3.47
N ILE A 107 3.58 3.14 2.37
CA ILE A 107 3.02 2.90 1.04
C ILE A 107 3.96 1.93 0.32
N GLU A 108 3.44 0.78 -0.08
CA GLU A 108 4.13 -0.14 -0.98
C GLU A 108 3.58 0.00 -2.39
N VAL A 109 4.45 0.32 -3.35
CA VAL A 109 4.11 0.30 -4.77
C VAL A 109 4.63 -1.00 -5.37
N THR A 110 3.74 -1.97 -5.50
CA THR A 110 4.02 -3.37 -5.87
C THR A 110 2.77 -4.06 -6.40
N GLN A 111 2.94 -5.13 -7.18
CA GLN A 111 1.83 -5.98 -7.62
C GLN A 111 1.15 -6.70 -6.44
N VAL A 112 1.97 -7.23 -5.52
CA VAL A 112 1.50 -7.90 -4.30
C VAL A 112 2.49 -7.58 -3.17
N PRO A 113 2.02 -7.06 -2.02
CA PRO A 113 2.86 -6.82 -0.86
C PRO A 113 3.60 -8.07 -0.42
N THR A 114 4.90 -7.92 -0.12
CA THR A 114 5.77 -9.08 0.18
C THR A 114 5.30 -9.86 1.40
N ILE A 115 4.70 -9.19 2.38
CA ILE A 115 4.13 -9.82 3.58
C ILE A 115 2.98 -10.80 3.27
N LEU A 116 2.33 -10.67 2.11
CA LEU A 116 1.28 -11.57 1.66
C LEU A 116 1.83 -12.78 0.88
N MET A 117 3.11 -12.79 0.54
CA MET A 117 3.74 -13.91 -0.15
C MET A 117 4.25 -14.94 0.84
N THR A 118 3.72 -16.16 0.76
CA THR A 118 4.20 -17.29 1.57
C THR A 118 5.66 -17.59 1.26
N GLN A 119 6.48 -17.77 2.29
CA GLN A 119 7.89 -18.08 2.12
C GLN A 119 8.09 -19.53 1.70
N ASN A 120 9.14 -19.79 0.92
CA ASN A 120 9.43 -21.15 0.45
C ASN A 120 9.63 -22.16 1.60
N ALA A 121 10.14 -21.71 2.75
CA ALA A 121 10.28 -22.56 3.94
C ALA A 121 8.91 -23.06 4.44
N ASP A 122 7.94 -22.17 4.59
CA ASP A 122 6.57 -22.53 5.03
C ASP A 122 5.88 -23.48 4.04
N ILE A 123 6.18 -23.36 2.74
CA ILE A 123 5.69 -24.28 1.71
C ILE A 123 6.28 -25.68 1.91
N LEU A 124 7.58 -25.79 2.17
CA LEU A 124 8.24 -27.07 2.43
C LEU A 124 7.71 -27.73 3.71
N ASP A 125 7.50 -26.93 4.77
CA ASP A 125 6.90 -27.40 6.02
C ASP A 125 5.47 -27.92 5.78
N SER A 126 4.70 -27.25 4.92
CA SER A 126 3.35 -27.68 4.53
C SER A 126 3.35 -29.02 3.80
N ILE A 127 4.33 -29.27 2.91
CA ILE A 127 4.49 -30.55 2.21
C ILE A 127 4.75 -31.68 3.21
N ALA A 128 5.66 -31.45 4.18
CA ALA A 128 5.98 -32.44 5.20
C ALA A 128 4.76 -32.75 6.08
N LEU A 129 4.07 -31.73 6.56
CA LEU A 129 2.89 -31.88 7.43
C LEU A 129 1.75 -32.68 6.76
N ILE A 130 1.46 -32.39 5.48
CA ILE A 130 0.46 -33.15 4.72
C ILE A 130 0.94 -34.59 4.50
N GLY A 131 2.24 -34.80 4.21
CA GLY A 131 2.84 -36.11 4.07
C GLY A 131 2.64 -36.99 5.31
N GLU A 132 2.96 -36.48 6.49
CA GLU A 132 2.76 -37.17 7.77
C GLU A 132 1.29 -37.55 7.99
N THR A 133 0.37 -36.64 7.67
CA THR A 133 -1.07 -36.87 7.80
C THR A 133 -1.53 -38.02 6.88
N LEU A 134 -1.02 -38.07 5.65
CA LEU A 134 -1.36 -39.13 4.70
C LEU A 134 -0.80 -40.49 5.12
N GLU A 135 0.42 -40.55 5.64
CA GLU A 135 1.02 -41.79 6.15
C GLU A 135 0.25 -42.35 7.35
N GLN A 136 -0.16 -41.49 8.28
CA GLN A 136 -1.00 -41.86 9.41
C GLN A 136 -2.35 -42.43 8.94
N SER A 137 -2.98 -41.79 7.95
CA SER A 137 -4.27 -42.28 7.42
C SER A 137 -4.16 -43.66 6.76
N ASN A 138 -3.03 -43.97 6.11
CA ASN A 138 -2.82 -45.26 5.45
C ASN A 138 -2.46 -46.39 6.43
N ALA A 139 -1.95 -46.06 7.62
CA ALA A 139 -1.61 -47.04 8.66
C ALA A 139 -2.84 -47.49 9.48
N GLU A 140 -3.96 -46.78 9.38
CA GLU A 140 -5.23 -47.09 10.07
C GLU A 140 -6.18 -47.98 9.25
N PHE A 141 -5.78 -48.40 8.04
CA PHE A 141 -6.48 -49.36 7.18
C PHE A 141 -5.65 -50.63 6.95
#